data_AF-A0A6M0IGS8-F1
#
_entry.id   AF-A0A6M0IGS8-F1
#
_cell.length_a   1.000
_cell.length_b   1.000
_cell.length_c   1.000
_cell.angle_alpha   90.00
_cell.angle_beta   90.00
_cell.angle_gamma   90.00
#
_symmetry.space_group_name_H-M   'P 1'
#
loop_
_entity.id
_entity.type
_entity.pdbx_description
1 polymer ?
#
loop_
_entity_poly.entity_id
_entity_poly.type
_entity_poly.pdbx_seq_one_letter_code
_entity_poly.pdbx_strand_id
1 'polypeptide(L)'
;MSSKASYFQKNEGATEAEYANFSSSVGQKIDTSHKHQQLLRFAMQFIPLTVVPDFFEDHEADDLLRTTSEHPLELSRIYLDLLSEERSDYSKEGAINDCLRPFPKTDFERWGDANWLSDVSNAWFDKEGSPLGTQAMEISEYYNGEVTENDLVEYVRTWKPGKYRTVHKRQLDELEARWLDLFGFKISKRYAESLTGLLDESKPEEIIVPF
;
A
#
# COMPACT_ATOMS: atom_id res chain seq x y z
N MET A 1 -16.60 -28.62 -35.80
CA MET A 1 -15.47 -28.09 -35.01
C MET A 1 -15.45 -26.58 -35.19
N SER A 2 -15.83 -25.81 -34.17
CA SER A 2 -15.91 -24.35 -34.25
C SER A 2 -14.52 -23.78 -33.97
N SER A 3 -13.88 -23.18 -34.99
CA SER A 3 -12.66 -22.40 -34.78
C SER A 3 -13.03 -21.17 -33.96
N LYS A 4 -12.57 -21.15 -32.70
CA LYS A 4 -12.62 -19.93 -31.89
C LYS A 4 -11.64 -18.94 -32.54
N ALA A 5 -12.15 -18.05 -33.37
CA ALA A 5 -11.40 -16.91 -33.89
C ALA A 5 -10.70 -16.22 -32.70
N SER A 6 -9.42 -15.90 -32.90
CA SER A 6 -8.62 -15.21 -31.90
C SER A 6 -9.32 -13.90 -31.52
N TYR A 7 -9.28 -13.52 -30.24
CA TYR A 7 -9.88 -12.27 -29.75
C TYR A 7 -9.40 -11.04 -30.56
N PHE A 8 -8.15 -11.10 -31.04
CA PHE A 8 -7.54 -10.10 -31.92
C PHE A 8 -8.22 -10.00 -33.29
N GLN A 9 -8.65 -11.12 -33.88
CA GLN A 9 -9.37 -11.13 -35.16
C GLN A 9 -10.78 -10.52 -35.06
N LYS A 10 -11.36 -10.41 -33.86
CA LYS A 10 -12.69 -9.80 -33.66
C LYS A 10 -12.65 -8.28 -33.52
N ASN A 11 -11.49 -7.70 -33.22
CA ASN A 11 -11.37 -6.29 -32.83
C ASN A 11 -10.45 -5.47 -33.76
N GLU A 12 -10.12 -5.97 -34.95
CA GLU A 12 -9.30 -5.27 -35.96
C GLU A 12 -9.92 -3.96 -36.51
N GLY A 13 -11.10 -3.56 -36.04
CA GLY A 13 -11.77 -2.32 -36.44
C GLY A 13 -12.41 -1.54 -35.28
N ALA A 14 -12.01 -1.80 -34.04
CA ALA A 14 -12.56 -1.10 -32.88
C ALA A 14 -12.12 0.37 -32.85
N THR A 15 -13.08 1.26 -32.57
CA THR A 15 -12.84 2.69 -32.42
C THR A 15 -12.12 3.00 -31.09
N GLU A 16 -11.45 4.15 -31.02
CA GLU A 16 -10.71 4.59 -29.82
C GLU A 16 -11.61 4.67 -28.58
N ALA A 17 -12.88 5.05 -28.76
CA ALA A 17 -13.89 5.06 -27.71
C ALA A 17 -14.31 3.64 -27.26
N GLU A 18 -14.35 2.66 -28.16
CA GLU A 18 -14.61 1.26 -27.83
C GLU A 18 -13.42 0.64 -27.10
N TYR A 19 -12.21 1.05 -27.43
CA TYR A 19 -10.99 0.64 -26.73
C TYR A 19 -10.92 1.22 -25.31
N ALA A 20 -11.29 2.49 -25.13
CA ALA A 20 -11.37 3.15 -23.81
C ALA A 20 -12.49 2.58 -22.92
N ASN A 21 -13.64 2.23 -23.51
CA ASN A 21 -14.73 1.56 -22.81
C ASN A 21 -14.36 0.12 -22.44
N PHE A 22 -13.65 -0.59 -23.33
CA PHE A 22 -13.13 -1.92 -23.05
C PHE A 22 -12.08 -1.88 -21.94
N SER A 23 -11.07 -0.99 -22.02
CA SER A 23 -10.05 -0.84 -20.97
C SER A 23 -10.67 -0.48 -19.62
N SER A 24 -11.69 0.39 -19.58
CA SER A 24 -12.43 0.70 -18.35
C SER A 24 -13.23 -0.50 -17.81
N SER A 25 -13.89 -1.28 -18.68
CA SER A 25 -14.65 -2.47 -18.29
C SER A 25 -13.76 -3.65 -17.86
N VAL A 26 -12.56 -3.71 -18.42
CA VAL A 26 -11.52 -4.68 -18.10
C VAL A 26 -10.80 -4.24 -16.83
N GLY A 27 -10.58 -2.95 -16.61
CA GLY A 27 -10.10 -2.34 -15.37
C GLY A 27 -10.76 -2.89 -14.11
N GLN A 28 -12.08 -3.12 -14.17
CA GLN A 28 -12.87 -3.70 -13.07
C GLN A 28 -12.81 -5.24 -12.98
N LYS A 29 -12.34 -5.94 -14.01
CA LYS A 29 -12.21 -7.41 -14.12
C LYS A 29 -10.75 -7.92 -14.19
N ILE A 30 -9.77 -7.02 -14.17
CA ILE A 30 -8.34 -7.29 -14.35
C ILE A 30 -7.76 -8.15 -13.23
N ASP A 31 -8.35 -8.10 -12.03
CA ASP A 31 -7.87 -8.83 -10.85
C ASP A 31 -7.89 -10.37 -11.01
N THR A 32 -8.50 -10.90 -12.09
CA THR A 32 -8.61 -12.36 -12.33
C THR A 32 -8.36 -12.82 -13.77
N SER A 33 -8.12 -11.90 -14.72
CA SER A 33 -8.00 -12.30 -16.13
C SER A 33 -6.57 -12.74 -16.47
N HIS A 34 -6.37 -14.05 -16.55
CA HIS A 34 -5.10 -14.66 -16.97
C HIS A 34 -4.55 -14.08 -18.29
N LYS A 35 -5.43 -13.67 -19.20
CA LYS A 35 -5.04 -13.03 -20.48
C LYS A 35 -4.40 -11.66 -20.29
N HIS A 36 -4.87 -10.87 -19.32
CA HIS A 36 -4.31 -9.56 -19.05
C HIS A 36 -2.92 -9.67 -18.42
N GLN A 37 -2.74 -10.63 -17.52
CA GLN A 37 -1.42 -10.94 -16.96
C GLN A 37 -0.42 -11.36 -18.06
N GLN A 38 -0.85 -12.17 -19.04
CA GLN A 38 -0.01 -12.55 -20.19
C GLN A 38 0.36 -11.35 -21.08
N LEU A 39 -0.60 -10.45 -21.35
CA LEU A 39 -0.37 -9.22 -22.11
C LEU A 39 0.61 -8.30 -21.40
N LEU A 40 0.45 -8.10 -20.10
CA LEU A 40 1.38 -7.28 -19.32
C LEU A 40 2.77 -7.90 -19.30
N ARG A 41 2.90 -9.23 -19.10
CA ARG A 41 4.20 -9.93 -19.22
C ARG A 41 4.88 -9.69 -20.55
N PHE A 42 4.12 -9.78 -21.65
CA PHE A 42 4.68 -9.52 -22.98
C PHE A 42 5.13 -8.07 -23.09
N ALA A 43 4.31 -7.11 -22.65
CA ALA A 43 4.65 -5.69 -22.65
C ALA A 43 5.90 -5.39 -21.78
N MET A 44 6.05 -6.06 -20.63
CA MET A 44 7.18 -5.91 -19.72
C MET A 44 8.53 -6.24 -20.39
N GLN A 45 8.56 -7.12 -21.39
CA GLN A 45 9.80 -7.42 -22.12
C GLN A 45 10.35 -6.20 -22.88
N PHE A 46 9.51 -5.19 -23.12
CA PHE A 46 9.86 -3.96 -23.82
C PHE A 46 10.02 -2.76 -22.88
N ILE A 47 9.74 -2.94 -21.59
CA ILE A 47 9.96 -1.91 -20.58
C ILE A 47 11.30 -2.23 -19.91
N PRO A 48 12.33 -1.36 -20.01
CA PRO A 48 13.60 -1.61 -19.35
C PRO A 48 13.42 -1.58 -17.83
N LEU A 49 14.21 -2.40 -17.13
CA LEU A 49 14.37 -2.28 -15.68
C LEU A 49 15.02 -0.94 -15.36
N THR A 50 14.68 -0.39 -14.20
CA THR A 50 15.26 0.85 -13.74
C THR A 50 16.71 0.60 -13.34
N VAL A 51 17.62 1.43 -13.86
CA VAL A 51 19.03 1.35 -13.49
C VAL A 51 19.20 2.05 -12.15
N VAL A 52 19.44 1.28 -11.09
CA VAL A 52 19.82 1.79 -9.78
C VAL A 52 21.34 1.97 -9.77
N PRO A 53 21.85 3.19 -9.56
CA PRO A 53 23.30 3.40 -9.43
C PRO A 53 23.88 2.68 -8.20
N ASP A 54 25.07 2.09 -8.35
CA ASP A 54 25.74 1.28 -7.31
C ASP A 54 26.06 2.01 -5.99
N PHE A 55 25.90 3.34 -5.95
CA PHE A 55 26.16 4.15 -4.76
C PHE A 55 24.94 4.40 -3.87
N PHE A 56 23.75 3.96 -4.28
CA PHE A 56 22.57 4.03 -3.42
C PHE A 56 22.57 2.89 -2.40
N GLU A 57 22.24 3.21 -1.16
CA GLU A 57 21.93 2.17 -0.18
C GLU A 57 20.60 1.49 -0.54
N ASP A 58 20.41 0.23 -0.11
CA ASP A 58 19.21 -0.56 -0.46
C ASP A 58 17.90 0.18 -0.17
N HIS A 59 17.83 0.93 0.94
CA HIS A 59 16.66 1.71 1.32
C HIS A 59 16.40 2.92 0.39
N GLU A 60 17.45 3.53 -0.16
CA GLU A 60 17.33 4.63 -1.12
C GLU A 60 17.02 4.11 -2.54
N ALA A 61 17.47 2.90 -2.85
CA ALA A 61 17.15 2.21 -4.10
C ALA A 61 15.64 1.97 -4.23
N ASP A 62 14.97 1.50 -3.17
CA ASP A 62 13.53 1.26 -3.19
C ASP A 62 12.73 2.56 -3.37
N ASP A 63 13.15 3.66 -2.75
CA ASP A 63 12.52 4.97 -2.95
C ASP A 63 12.73 5.49 -4.38
N LEU A 64 13.91 5.30 -4.95
CA LEU A 64 14.18 5.62 -6.35
C LEU A 64 13.28 4.79 -7.28
N LEU A 65 13.22 3.48 -7.09
CA LEU A 65 12.39 2.59 -7.89
C LEU A 65 10.91 2.96 -7.77
N ARG A 66 10.41 3.21 -6.56
CA ARG A 66 9.01 3.61 -6.30
C ARG A 66 8.62 4.88 -7.05
N THR A 67 9.54 5.83 -7.17
CA THR A 67 9.28 7.17 -7.73
C THR A 67 9.66 7.32 -9.20
N THR A 68 10.48 6.41 -9.75
CA THR A 68 10.99 6.54 -11.13
C THR A 68 10.69 5.33 -12.01
N SER A 69 10.50 4.14 -11.46
CA SER A 69 10.22 2.95 -12.24
C SER A 69 8.87 3.05 -12.95
N GLU A 70 8.87 2.61 -14.21
CA GLU A 70 7.67 2.31 -14.99
C GLU A 70 7.48 0.80 -15.14
N HIS A 71 8.40 -0.01 -14.59
CA HIS A 71 8.40 -1.45 -14.76
C HIS A 71 7.44 -2.12 -13.77
N PRO A 72 6.36 -2.78 -14.25
CA PRO A 72 5.32 -3.34 -13.38
C PRO A 72 5.85 -4.31 -12.32
N LEU A 73 6.93 -5.05 -12.59
CA LEU A 73 7.50 -5.98 -11.62
C LEU A 73 8.17 -5.26 -10.44
N GLU A 74 8.90 -4.18 -10.71
CA GLU A 74 9.63 -3.42 -9.68
C GLU A 74 8.60 -2.79 -8.74
N LEU A 75 7.58 -2.15 -9.32
CA LEU A 75 6.47 -1.57 -8.57
C LEU A 75 5.65 -2.63 -7.80
N SER A 76 5.46 -3.83 -8.36
CA SER A 76 4.74 -4.91 -7.67
C SER A 76 5.52 -5.48 -6.48
N ARG A 77 6.86 -5.55 -6.56
CA ARG A 77 7.72 -5.99 -5.44
C ARG A 77 7.64 -4.99 -4.29
N ILE A 78 7.89 -3.71 -4.58
CA ILE A 78 7.80 -2.62 -3.60
C ILE A 78 6.41 -2.59 -2.95
N TYR A 79 5.35 -2.80 -3.73
CA TYR A 79 3.99 -2.85 -3.20
C TYR A 79 3.80 -3.99 -2.18
N LEU A 80 4.35 -5.17 -2.44
CA LEU A 80 4.26 -6.30 -1.52
C LEU A 80 5.11 -6.09 -0.27
N ASP A 81 6.29 -5.50 -0.42
CA ASP A 81 7.19 -5.19 0.69
C ASP A 81 6.55 -4.14 1.62
N LEU A 82 6.06 -3.03 1.07
CA LEU A 82 5.33 -2.01 1.82
C LEU A 82 4.06 -2.56 2.49
N LEU A 83 3.35 -3.49 1.85
CA LEU A 83 2.21 -4.18 2.49
C LEU A 83 2.64 -5.04 3.68
N SER A 84 3.82 -5.64 3.64
CA SER A 84 4.36 -6.43 4.74
C SER A 84 4.81 -5.53 5.89
N GLU A 85 5.47 -4.41 5.57
CA GLU A 85 5.94 -3.41 6.53
C GLU A 85 4.77 -2.70 7.23
N GLU A 86 3.74 -2.29 6.48
CA GLU A 86 2.55 -1.65 7.06
C GLU A 86 1.82 -2.56 8.05
N ARG A 87 1.76 -3.86 7.77
CA ARG A 87 1.18 -4.86 8.68
C ARG A 87 2.06 -5.16 9.90
N SER A 88 3.35 -4.85 9.79
CA SER A 88 4.35 -5.11 10.81
C SER A 88 4.80 -3.81 11.47
N ASP A 89 4.01 -2.72 11.36
CA ASP A 89 4.32 -1.46 12.01
C ASP A 89 4.11 -1.59 13.53
N TYR A 90 5.21 -1.90 14.21
CA TYR A 90 5.30 -1.87 15.68
C TYR A 90 5.83 -0.50 16.15
N SER A 91 5.48 0.61 15.50
CA SER A 91 5.80 1.93 16.03
C SER A 91 4.95 2.27 17.25
N LYS A 92 5.48 3.18 18.08
CA LYS A 92 4.74 3.74 19.23
C LYS A 92 3.44 4.39 18.77
N GLU A 93 3.49 5.16 17.69
CA GLU A 93 2.34 5.83 17.07
C GLU A 93 1.34 4.85 16.47
N GLY A 94 1.79 3.73 15.91
CA GLY A 94 0.93 2.62 15.47
C GLY A 94 0.18 2.00 16.64
N ALA A 95 0.87 1.68 17.73
CA ALA A 95 0.25 1.16 18.94
C ALA A 95 -0.77 2.14 19.56
N ILE A 96 -0.45 3.43 19.59
CA ILE A 96 -1.39 4.47 20.04
C ILE A 96 -2.59 4.54 19.10
N ASN A 97 -2.40 4.52 17.78
CA ASN A 97 -3.50 4.54 16.81
C ASN A 97 -4.50 3.40 17.02
N ASP A 98 -3.99 2.20 17.29
CA ASP A 98 -4.81 0.99 17.35
C ASP A 98 -5.55 0.85 18.68
N CYS A 99 -4.99 1.39 19.76
CA CYS A 99 -5.47 1.16 21.12
C CYS A 99 -6.07 2.40 21.80
N LEU A 100 -5.74 3.62 21.37
CA LEU A 100 -6.24 4.85 21.99
C LEU A 100 -7.75 5.02 21.74
N ARG A 101 -8.50 5.09 22.83
CA ARG A 101 -9.96 5.28 22.84
C ARG A 101 -10.31 6.66 23.36
N PRO A 102 -11.54 7.15 23.10
CA PRO A 102 -12.01 8.41 23.67
C PRO A 102 -11.86 8.45 25.20
N PHE A 103 -11.51 9.63 25.72
CA PHE A 103 -11.18 9.85 27.12
C PHE A 103 -11.78 11.15 27.66
N PRO A 104 -11.85 11.35 28.98
CA PRO A 104 -12.44 12.56 29.55
C PRO A 104 -11.65 13.80 29.15
N LYS A 105 -12.34 14.86 28.71
CA LYS A 105 -11.69 16.13 28.32
C LYS A 105 -10.81 16.72 29.44
N THR A 106 -11.18 16.47 30.69
CA THR A 106 -10.41 16.88 31.88
C THR A 106 -9.00 16.30 31.91
N ASP A 107 -8.79 15.13 31.31
CA ASP A 107 -7.47 14.51 31.23
C ASP A 107 -6.58 15.24 30.22
N PHE A 108 -7.15 15.67 29.08
CA PHE A 108 -6.41 16.54 28.15
C PHE A 108 -6.03 17.86 28.81
N GLU A 109 -6.95 18.49 29.53
CA GLU A 109 -6.70 19.75 30.24
C GLU A 109 -5.67 19.61 31.37
N ARG A 110 -5.48 18.39 31.90
CA ARG A 110 -4.51 18.09 32.95
C ARG A 110 -3.10 17.87 32.39
N TRP A 111 -2.99 17.13 31.28
CA TRP A 111 -1.70 16.69 30.74
C TRP A 111 -1.24 17.50 29.53
N GLY A 112 -2.16 18.13 28.79
CA GLY A 112 -1.87 18.96 27.63
C GLY A 112 -2.01 20.45 27.87
N ASP A 113 -1.68 21.24 26.84
CA ASP A 113 -1.89 22.67 26.85
C ASP A 113 -3.35 22.99 26.52
N ALA A 114 -4.03 23.74 27.39
CA ALA A 114 -5.40 24.19 27.19
C ALA A 114 -5.59 24.98 25.88
N ASN A 115 -4.55 25.63 25.37
CA ASN A 115 -4.58 26.35 24.10
C ASN A 115 -4.74 25.41 22.89
N TRP A 116 -4.43 24.12 23.02
CA TRP A 116 -4.55 23.14 21.94
C TRP A 116 -5.95 22.55 21.81
N LEU A 117 -6.87 22.85 22.73
CA LEU A 117 -8.23 22.32 22.69
C LEU A 117 -8.98 22.64 21.40
N SER A 118 -8.66 23.77 20.74
CA SER A 118 -9.25 24.11 19.43
C SER A 118 -8.75 23.23 18.29
N ASP A 119 -7.57 22.65 18.44
CA ASP A 119 -6.88 21.88 17.40
C ASP A 119 -7.22 20.38 17.50
N VAL A 120 -7.66 19.94 18.68
CA VAL A 120 -8.02 18.54 18.95
C VAL A 120 -9.46 18.25 18.51
N SER A 121 -9.64 17.12 17.83
CA SER A 121 -10.98 16.66 17.43
C SER A 121 -11.85 16.32 18.64
N ASN A 122 -13.07 16.85 18.69
CA ASN A 122 -14.06 16.50 19.71
C ASN A 122 -14.37 14.99 19.79
N ALA A 123 -14.09 14.23 18.73
CA ALA A 123 -14.29 12.78 18.70
C ALA A 123 -13.31 12.00 19.61
N TRP A 124 -12.25 12.65 20.12
CA TRP A 124 -11.38 12.07 21.14
C TRP A 124 -11.94 12.18 22.55
N PHE A 125 -12.98 13.00 22.77
CA PHE A 125 -13.48 13.28 24.10
C PHE A 125 -14.77 12.53 24.39
N ASP A 126 -14.76 11.76 25.48
CA ASP A 126 -15.93 11.12 26.08
C ASP A 126 -15.88 11.23 27.60
N LYS A 127 -16.95 11.70 28.22
CA LYS A 127 -17.04 11.85 29.68
C LYS A 127 -16.98 10.51 30.41
N GLU A 128 -17.47 9.45 29.78
CA GLU A 128 -17.44 8.09 30.31
C GLU A 128 -16.25 7.29 29.77
N GLY A 129 -15.37 7.95 29.01
CA GLY A 129 -14.17 7.36 28.43
C GLY A 129 -13.13 6.93 29.47
N SER A 130 -12.21 6.07 29.04
CA SER A 130 -11.14 5.58 29.93
C SER A 130 -10.10 6.68 30.17
N PRO A 131 -9.60 6.89 31.40
CA PRO A 131 -8.59 7.89 31.69
C PRO A 131 -7.28 7.69 30.92
N LEU A 132 -6.60 8.78 30.55
CA LEU A 132 -5.36 8.74 29.75
C LEU A 132 -4.26 7.90 30.42
N GLY A 133 -4.09 8.02 31.74
CA GLY A 133 -3.04 7.26 32.44
C GLY A 133 -3.27 5.74 32.40
N THR A 134 -4.53 5.29 32.50
CA THR A 134 -4.87 3.86 32.34
C THR A 134 -4.61 3.40 30.91
N GLN A 135 -5.00 4.20 29.91
CA GLN A 135 -4.75 3.88 28.52
C GLN A 135 -3.25 3.86 28.18
N ALA A 136 -2.46 4.81 28.70
CA ALA A 136 -1.01 4.86 28.50
C ALA A 136 -0.32 3.58 29.02
N MET A 137 -0.75 3.10 30.20
CA MET A 137 -0.28 1.83 30.77
C MET A 137 -0.67 0.63 29.87
N GLU A 138 -1.93 0.52 29.47
CA GLU A 138 -2.40 -0.58 28.61
C GLU A 138 -1.68 -0.59 27.24
N ILE A 139 -1.46 0.57 26.64
CA ILE A 139 -0.73 0.71 25.37
C ILE A 139 0.74 0.35 25.57
N SER A 140 1.35 0.76 26.69
CA SER A 140 2.74 0.40 27.01
C SER A 140 2.93 -1.11 27.10
N GLU A 141 1.98 -1.81 27.73
CA GLU A 141 1.98 -3.28 27.82
C GLU A 141 1.79 -3.93 26.44
N TYR A 142 0.87 -3.42 25.62
CA TYR A 142 0.62 -3.92 24.27
C TYR A 142 1.83 -3.74 23.35
N TYR A 143 2.46 -2.57 23.39
CA TYR A 143 3.61 -2.19 22.58
C TYR A 143 4.92 -2.80 23.08
N ASN A 144 4.99 -3.19 24.36
CA ASN A 144 6.23 -3.55 25.04
C ASN A 144 7.27 -2.41 25.02
N GLY A 145 6.82 -1.19 25.31
CA GLY A 145 7.63 0.03 25.38
C GLY A 145 6.94 1.12 26.20
N GLU A 146 7.64 2.20 26.54
CA GLU A 146 7.07 3.27 27.37
C GLU A 146 6.19 4.22 26.55
N VAL A 147 4.91 4.30 26.93
CA VAL A 147 3.93 5.29 26.46
C VAL A 147 3.43 6.08 27.66
N THR A 148 3.53 7.40 27.57
CA THR A 148 3.13 8.34 28.63
C THR A 148 1.89 9.13 28.19
N GLU A 149 1.22 9.78 29.15
CA GLU A 149 0.07 10.64 28.86
C GLU A 149 0.43 11.80 27.91
N ASN A 150 1.67 12.30 27.99
CA ASN A 150 2.15 13.36 27.09
C ASN A 150 2.23 12.86 25.64
N ASP A 151 2.66 11.62 25.42
CA ASP A 151 2.69 11.02 24.08
C ASP A 151 1.27 10.92 23.50
N LEU A 152 0.29 10.54 24.32
CA LEU A 152 -1.12 10.46 23.91
C LEU A 152 -1.68 11.85 23.57
N VAL A 153 -1.35 12.86 24.36
CA VAL A 153 -1.74 14.26 24.13
C VAL A 153 -1.15 14.79 22.82
N GLU A 154 0.14 14.57 22.58
CA GLU A 154 0.81 14.96 21.34
C GLU A 154 0.21 14.24 20.13
N TYR A 155 -0.11 12.96 20.29
CA TYR A 155 -0.74 12.15 19.26
C TYR A 155 -2.11 12.72 18.85
N VAL A 156 -3.02 12.98 19.81
CA VAL A 156 -4.38 13.48 19.49
C VAL A 156 -4.43 14.92 19.00
N ARG A 157 -3.41 15.71 19.33
CA ARG A 157 -3.19 17.04 18.73
C ARG A 157 -2.83 16.92 17.26
N THR A 158 -2.01 15.92 16.93
CA THR A 158 -1.50 15.73 15.58
C THR A 158 -2.51 15.03 14.67
N TRP A 159 -3.27 14.06 15.22
CA TRP A 159 -4.10 13.15 14.45
C TRP A 159 -5.56 13.16 14.92
N LYS A 160 -6.49 13.19 13.97
CA LYS A 160 -7.89 12.87 14.22
C LYS A 160 -8.07 11.35 14.36
N PRO A 161 -9.11 10.86 15.04
CA PRO A 161 -9.34 9.41 15.18
C PRO A 161 -9.34 8.70 13.82
N GLY A 162 -8.55 7.61 13.72
CA GLY A 162 -8.41 6.80 12.51
C GLY A 162 -7.83 7.54 11.30
N LYS A 163 -7.16 8.69 11.50
CA LYS A 163 -6.50 9.44 10.43
C LYS A 163 -4.98 9.33 10.43
N TYR A 164 -4.39 8.69 11.42
CA TYR A 164 -2.97 8.37 11.38
C TYR A 164 -2.68 7.48 10.18
N ARG A 165 -1.60 7.81 9.48
CA ARG A 165 -1.05 7.00 8.40
C ARG A 165 0.43 6.83 8.67
N THR A 166 0.83 5.58 8.79
CA THR A 166 2.22 5.14 8.85
C THR A 166 2.96 5.63 7.60
N VAL A 167 4.29 5.71 7.67
CA VAL A 167 5.11 6.08 6.50
C VAL A 167 4.83 5.10 5.35
N HIS A 168 4.85 3.81 5.64
CA HIS A 168 4.54 2.74 4.68
C HIS A 168 3.14 2.89 4.08
N LYS A 169 2.13 3.27 4.87
CA LYS A 169 0.77 3.48 4.35
C LYS A 169 0.71 4.64 3.35
N ARG A 170 1.43 5.73 3.62
CA ARG A 170 1.53 6.87 2.68
C ARG A 170 2.24 6.45 1.40
N GLN A 171 3.36 5.73 1.53
CA GLN A 171 4.11 5.21 0.38
C GLN A 171 3.26 4.23 -0.46
N LEU A 172 2.44 3.39 0.18
CA LEU A 172 1.45 2.54 -0.50
C LEU A 172 0.43 3.36 -1.27
N ASP A 173 -0.16 4.38 -0.65
CA ASP A 173 -1.17 5.21 -1.31
C ASP A 173 -0.59 5.96 -2.52
N GLU A 174 0.66 6.45 -2.41
CA GLU A 174 1.39 7.07 -3.51
C GLU A 174 1.70 6.08 -4.64
N LEU A 175 2.13 4.87 -4.30
CA LEU A 175 2.43 3.81 -5.26
C LEU A 175 1.16 3.31 -5.97
N GLU A 176 0.05 3.16 -5.25
CA GLU A 176 -1.25 2.80 -5.82
C GLU A 176 -1.75 3.87 -6.80
N ALA A 177 -1.59 5.15 -6.48
CA ALA A 177 -1.93 6.26 -7.36
C ALA A 177 -1.05 6.26 -8.62
N ARG A 178 0.26 6.07 -8.46
CA ARG A 178 1.20 5.94 -9.58
C ARG A 178 0.88 4.74 -10.47
N TRP A 179 0.60 3.59 -9.88
CA TRP A 179 0.21 2.38 -10.60
C TRP A 179 -1.05 2.62 -11.44
N LEU A 180 -2.05 3.27 -10.85
CA LEU A 180 -3.28 3.62 -11.56
C LEU A 180 -3.01 4.55 -12.75
N ASP A 181 -2.10 5.50 -12.60
CA ASP A 181 -1.70 6.42 -13.68
C ASP A 181 -0.97 5.68 -14.82
N LEU A 182 -0.02 4.81 -14.48
CA LEU A 182 0.78 4.06 -15.46
C LEU A 182 -0.03 2.98 -16.21
N PHE A 183 -0.92 2.27 -15.51
CA PHE A 183 -1.53 1.06 -16.04
C PHE A 183 -3.06 1.14 -16.18
N GLY A 184 -3.71 2.18 -15.66
CA GLY A 184 -5.14 2.42 -15.82
C GLY A 184 -6.05 1.53 -14.97
N PHE A 185 -5.51 0.79 -13.99
CA PHE A 185 -6.29 -0.01 -13.05
C PHE A 185 -5.65 0.01 -11.66
N LYS A 186 -6.37 -0.41 -10.62
CA LYS A 186 -5.84 -0.50 -9.25
C LYS A 186 -5.07 -1.80 -9.05
N ILE A 187 -3.85 -1.71 -8.53
CA ILE A 187 -3.11 -2.90 -8.09
C ILE A 187 -3.84 -3.57 -6.91
N SER A 188 -3.78 -4.90 -6.87
CA SER A 188 -4.25 -5.69 -5.73
C SER A 188 -3.11 -6.57 -5.22
N LYS A 189 -3.18 -7.00 -3.95
CA LYS A 189 -2.21 -7.95 -3.39
C LYS A 189 -2.12 -9.22 -4.24
N ARG A 190 -3.26 -9.79 -4.62
CA ARG A 190 -3.32 -11.01 -5.45
C ARG A 190 -2.68 -10.79 -6.82
N TYR A 191 -2.89 -9.62 -7.42
CA TYR A 191 -2.32 -9.29 -8.72
C TYR A 191 -0.80 -9.14 -8.64
N ALA A 192 -0.31 -8.41 -7.63
CA ALA A 192 1.11 -8.25 -7.36
C ALA A 192 1.79 -9.61 -7.09
N GLU A 193 1.21 -10.44 -6.22
CA GLU A 193 1.68 -11.81 -5.94
C GLU A 193 1.70 -12.67 -7.19
N SER A 194 0.70 -12.53 -8.07
CA SER A 194 0.71 -13.25 -9.33
C SER A 194 1.86 -12.78 -10.21
N LEU A 195 2.08 -11.48 -10.37
CA LEU A 195 3.18 -10.97 -11.17
C LEU A 195 4.56 -11.40 -10.64
N THR A 196 4.75 -11.42 -9.32
CA THR A 196 6.01 -11.82 -8.71
C THR A 196 6.18 -13.35 -8.65
N GLY A 197 5.15 -14.10 -8.29
CA GLY A 197 5.18 -15.58 -8.17
C GLY A 197 5.28 -16.30 -9.52
N LEU A 198 4.87 -15.68 -10.62
CA LEU A 198 5.01 -16.23 -11.97
C LEU A 198 6.48 -16.28 -12.46
N LEU A 199 7.44 -15.72 -11.71
CA LEU A 199 8.88 -15.88 -11.93
C LEU A 199 9.47 -17.13 -11.26
N ASP A 200 8.87 -17.62 -10.18
CA ASP A 200 9.30 -18.89 -9.56
C ASP A 200 8.98 -20.09 -10.46
N GLU A 201 7.92 -19.99 -11.27
CA GLU A 201 7.58 -20.96 -12.32
C GLU A 201 8.39 -20.80 -13.62
N SER A 202 9.14 -19.70 -13.79
CA SER A 202 9.96 -19.45 -14.98
C SER A 202 11.45 -19.66 -14.78
N LYS A 203 11.86 -20.43 -13.76
CA LYS A 203 13.18 -21.06 -13.82
C LYS A 203 13.19 -21.92 -15.09
N PRO A 204 14.14 -21.74 -16.01
CA PRO A 204 14.20 -22.58 -17.19
C PRO A 204 14.34 -24.02 -16.70
N GLU A 205 13.39 -24.88 -17.07
CA GLU A 205 13.70 -26.31 -17.10
C GLU A 205 15.00 -26.43 -17.89
N GLU A 206 16.06 -26.94 -17.26
CA GLU A 206 17.24 -27.36 -17.99
C GLU A 206 16.74 -28.32 -19.06
N ILE A 207 16.77 -27.86 -20.32
CA ILE A 207 16.58 -28.75 -21.45
C ILE A 207 17.81 -29.65 -21.44
N ILE A 208 17.70 -30.79 -20.77
CA ILE A 208 18.65 -31.89 -20.88
C ILE A 208 18.57 -32.32 -22.34
N VAL A 209 19.51 -31.84 -23.16
CA VAL A 209 19.67 -32.33 -24.53
C VAL A 209 20.25 -33.74 -24.40
N PRO A 210 19.55 -34.80 -24.82
CA PRO A 210 20.11 -36.13 -24.80
C PRO A 210 21.22 -36.20 -25.86
N PHE A 211 22.45 -36.45 -25.41
CA PHE A 211 23.53 -36.95 -26.26
C PHE A 211 23.38 -38.46 -26.46
#